data_AF-K0TIQ9-F1
#
_entry.id   AF-K0TIQ9-F1
#
_cell.length_a   1.000
_cell.length_b   1.000
_cell.length_c   1.000
_cell.angle_alpha   90.00
_cell.angle_beta   90.00
_cell.angle_gamma   90.00
#
_symmetry.space_group_name_H-M   'P 1'
#
loop_
_entity.id
_entity.type
_entity.pdbx_description
1 polymer ?
#
loop_
_entity_poly.entity_id
_entity_poly.type
_entity_poly.pdbx_seq_one_letter_code
_entity_poly.pdbx_strand_id
1 'polypeptide(L)'
;RRQHGLERRHVILAKSSAFRSRTQRFRTSVCFSSRTTCETPGPPPDPSTFPPSAYEPRPFFRYELLYQSKKSLARVGRIHTPHGIIDTPAYVAVATNGALKGVTFEDADKTGQQLVFANTYHLMLQPGADIIGEAGGLHKYVNRAKDKPFITDSGGFQVFSLAYGSVHEELSTGGELKRASKGGRSKTSHSNGPPVKVTEEGVVFKSYRDGAEVYLSPESTVQAQKKLGADIIIPLDELPPYHIDPRVLEASVERTHRWEARSLREHLKDVREQAMYCVIHGGMDRTLRKKSVDYLTSLPFDGFAVGGSLGKSKGELLDLLDWLMPQLNENDRRSKPRHLLGIADEPSILGAVKQGIDTLDSCYPTRISRHGTLLTRQGKINIKSGKYAKQYGVPVDPECGCPVCEKYDRAYLHHLLKAKEPLFIQLSTIHNLQSIRGLDTFVVSFKKFALLEVEPLGVEFDCVDVRRLDVEQYFVYTFQFTVHFPLAKIKYGLHQLRSDPSTTIRGENPECHYVYPLSAGAGEEIELECRS
;
A
#
# COMPACT_ATOMS: atom_id res chain seq x y z
N ARG A 1 35.38 -58.12 54.23
CA ARG A 1 34.20 -59.03 54.22
C ARG A 1 33.23 -58.45 53.19
N ARG A 2 33.25 -58.93 51.93
CA ARG A 2 32.28 -59.88 51.31
C ARG A 2 30.82 -59.42 51.51
N GLN A 3 29.93 -59.26 50.53
CA GLN A 3 29.79 -59.89 49.20
C GLN A 3 28.64 -59.23 48.39
N HIS A 4 28.75 -59.29 47.05
CA HIS A 4 27.71 -59.42 45.98
C HIS A 4 26.54 -58.41 45.88
N GLY A 5 26.06 -57.97 44.71
CA GLY A 5 26.36 -58.27 43.31
C GLY A 5 25.35 -57.54 42.42
N LEU A 6 25.83 -56.79 41.42
CA LEU A 6 25.02 -56.13 40.38
C LEU A 6 25.18 -56.93 39.09
N GLU A 7 24.16 -57.70 38.69
CA GLU A 7 24.10 -58.31 37.36
C GLU A 7 23.50 -57.30 36.36
N ARG A 8 24.38 -56.74 35.51
CA ARG A 8 24.06 -56.31 34.15
C ARG A 8 24.46 -57.46 33.22
N ARG A 9 23.55 -57.95 32.38
CA ARG A 9 23.87 -58.80 31.21
C ARG A 9 23.59 -57.96 29.95
N HIS A 10 24.62 -57.46 29.29
CA HIS A 10 25.37 -58.08 28.17
C HIS A 10 24.53 -58.33 26.91
N VAL A 11 24.68 -57.42 25.94
CA VAL A 11 24.74 -57.79 24.52
C VAL A 11 26.03 -57.19 23.96
N ILE A 12 26.76 -58.03 23.23
CA ILE A 12 28.18 -57.95 22.89
C ILE A 12 28.41 -57.01 21.70
N LEU A 13 29.49 -56.24 21.79
CA LEU A 13 30.10 -55.46 20.71
C LEU A 13 30.86 -56.37 19.74
N ALA A 14 30.64 -56.16 18.44
CA ALA A 14 31.67 -56.37 17.43
C ALA A 14 31.54 -55.32 16.30
N LYS A 15 32.65 -54.62 16.03
CA LYS A 15 32.82 -53.65 14.94
C LYS A 15 32.98 -54.38 13.60
N SER A 16 32.36 -53.90 12.51
CA SER A 16 33.05 -53.25 11.38
C SER A 16 32.15 -53.04 10.15
N SER A 17 32.49 -52.00 9.40
CA SER A 17 32.25 -51.71 7.98
C SER A 17 30.83 -51.57 7.40
N ALA A 18 30.54 -50.31 7.05
CA ALA A 18 30.04 -49.85 5.76
C ALA A 18 28.77 -50.50 5.18
N PHE A 19 27.63 -49.78 5.28
CA PHE A 19 26.65 -49.76 4.21
C PHE A 19 25.90 -48.41 4.21
N ARG A 20 26.18 -47.58 3.20
CA ARG A 20 25.45 -46.35 2.89
C ARG A 20 24.07 -46.73 2.34
N SER A 21 22.98 -46.35 3.00
CA SER A 21 21.63 -46.45 2.43
C SER A 21 21.14 -45.09 1.92
N ARG A 22 21.16 -44.97 0.60
CA ARG A 22 20.37 -44.11 -0.31
C ARG A 22 19.40 -43.12 0.34
N THR A 23 19.80 -41.85 0.41
CA THR A 23 18.90 -40.72 0.19
C THR A 23 18.91 -40.42 -1.30
N GLN A 24 17.76 -40.64 -1.95
CA GLN A 24 17.57 -40.42 -3.39
C GLN A 24 17.49 -38.91 -3.63
N ARG A 25 18.66 -38.26 -3.72
CA ARG A 25 18.78 -36.91 -4.27
C ARG A 25 18.39 -36.99 -5.74
N PHE A 26 17.27 -36.38 -6.11
CA PHE A 26 17.01 -36.02 -7.50
C PHE A 26 18.09 -35.03 -7.94
N ARG A 27 19.17 -35.54 -8.52
CA ARG A 27 20.10 -34.77 -9.34
C ARG A 27 19.46 -34.68 -10.72
N THR A 28 18.73 -33.61 -11.00
CA THR A 28 18.55 -33.14 -12.37
C THR A 28 19.93 -32.67 -12.85
N SER A 29 20.66 -33.53 -13.55
CA SER A 29 21.85 -33.12 -14.28
C SER A 29 21.40 -32.28 -15.47
N VAL A 30 21.38 -30.96 -15.29
CA VAL A 30 21.35 -30.04 -16.42
C VAL A 30 22.74 -30.12 -17.05
N CYS A 31 22.87 -30.91 -18.12
CA CYS A 31 24.03 -30.87 -19.00
C CYS A 31 24.06 -29.47 -19.63
N PHE A 32 24.95 -28.60 -19.13
CA PHE A 32 25.34 -27.40 -19.84
C PHE A 32 26.13 -27.82 -21.09
N SER A 33 25.41 -27.97 -22.20
CA SER A 33 25.99 -27.99 -23.53
C SER A 33 26.72 -26.66 -23.74
N SER A 34 28.05 -26.74 -23.82
CA SER A 34 28.92 -25.62 -24.16
C SER A 34 28.74 -25.26 -25.63
N ARG A 35 27.80 -24.35 -25.92
CA ARG A 35 27.69 -23.42 -27.06
C ARG A 35 26.22 -23.03 -27.23
N THR A 36 25.74 -22.16 -26.36
CA THR A 36 24.57 -21.34 -26.67
C THR A 36 25.12 -19.99 -27.09
N THR A 37 24.97 -19.67 -28.36
CA THR A 37 24.99 -18.28 -28.82
C THR A 37 24.15 -17.45 -27.86
N CYS A 38 24.65 -16.29 -27.42
CA CYS A 38 23.81 -15.27 -26.79
C CYS A 38 22.78 -14.83 -27.82
N GLU A 39 21.69 -15.58 -27.97
CA GLU A 39 20.53 -15.13 -28.70
C GLU A 39 19.97 -13.96 -27.90
N THR A 40 20.00 -12.78 -28.52
CA THR A 40 19.28 -11.63 -28.00
C THR A 40 17.81 -12.04 -27.82
N PRO A 41 17.23 -11.85 -26.63
CA PRO A 41 15.83 -12.20 -26.40
C PRO A 41 14.94 -11.56 -27.48
N GLY A 42 13.95 -12.31 -27.96
CA GLY A 42 12.98 -11.79 -28.93
C GLY A 42 12.15 -10.63 -28.37
N PRO A 43 11.31 -9.99 -29.21
CA PRO A 43 10.38 -8.97 -28.73
C PRO A 43 9.33 -9.58 -27.77
N PRO A 44 8.66 -8.75 -26.95
CA PRO A 44 7.48 -9.18 -26.23
C PRO A 44 6.44 -9.80 -27.16
N PRO A 45 5.74 -10.87 -26.74
CA PRO A 45 4.79 -11.56 -27.59
C PRO A 45 3.61 -10.67 -27.97
N ASP A 46 3.12 -10.83 -29.19
CA ASP A 46 1.96 -10.08 -29.68
C ASP A 46 0.68 -10.42 -28.88
N PRO A 47 -0.21 -9.44 -28.62
CA PRO A 47 -1.49 -9.66 -27.93
C PRO A 47 -2.35 -10.76 -28.56
N SER A 48 -2.31 -10.93 -29.89
CA SER A 48 -3.05 -11.98 -30.61
C SER A 48 -2.62 -13.41 -30.24
N THR A 49 -1.49 -13.57 -29.54
CA THR A 49 -1.03 -14.87 -29.03
C THR A 49 -1.81 -15.35 -27.80
N PHE A 50 -2.64 -14.49 -27.20
CA PHE A 50 -3.53 -14.86 -26.09
C PHE A 50 -4.91 -15.26 -26.63
N PRO A 51 -5.58 -16.29 -26.04
CA PRO A 51 -6.87 -16.72 -26.53
C PRO A 51 -7.91 -15.60 -26.36
N PRO A 52 -8.83 -15.40 -27.33
CA PRO A 52 -9.84 -14.34 -27.23
C PRO A 52 -10.67 -14.40 -25.94
N SER A 53 -10.95 -15.61 -25.44
CA SER A 53 -11.66 -15.83 -24.18
C SER A 53 -10.94 -15.26 -22.95
N ALA A 54 -9.62 -15.00 -23.02
CA ALA A 54 -8.89 -14.37 -21.92
C ALA A 54 -9.27 -12.89 -21.73
N TYR A 55 -9.78 -12.22 -22.78
CA TYR A 55 -10.19 -10.82 -22.75
C TYR A 55 -11.63 -10.63 -22.25
N GLU A 56 -12.38 -11.71 -22.06
CA GLU A 56 -13.74 -11.65 -21.56
C GLU A 56 -13.77 -11.32 -20.06
N PRO A 57 -14.75 -10.53 -19.58
CA PRO A 57 -14.90 -10.25 -18.15
C PRO A 57 -15.05 -11.53 -17.33
N ARG A 58 -14.36 -11.60 -16.19
CA ARG A 58 -14.41 -12.76 -15.31
C ARG A 58 -15.56 -12.61 -14.29
N PRO A 59 -16.29 -13.68 -13.96
CA PRO A 59 -17.44 -13.58 -13.05
C PRO A 59 -17.03 -13.27 -11.59
N PHE A 60 -15.82 -13.66 -11.20
CA PHE A 60 -15.33 -13.57 -9.82
C PHE A 60 -14.62 -12.24 -9.51
N PHE A 61 -14.29 -11.44 -10.53
CA PHE A 61 -13.54 -10.20 -10.38
C PHE A 61 -14.07 -9.10 -11.29
N ARG A 62 -14.39 -7.93 -10.73
CA ARG A 62 -14.75 -6.74 -11.51
C ARG A 62 -14.46 -5.46 -10.74
N TYR A 63 -14.20 -4.40 -11.47
CA TYR A 63 -14.20 -3.04 -10.92
C TYR A 63 -15.48 -2.30 -11.32
N GLU A 64 -16.18 -1.80 -10.32
CA GLU A 64 -17.39 -1.01 -10.46
C GLU A 64 -17.05 0.45 -10.14
N LEU A 65 -16.98 1.29 -11.17
CA LEU A 65 -16.82 2.74 -11.00
C LEU A 65 -18.15 3.35 -10.54
N LEU A 66 -18.18 3.92 -9.33
CA LEU A 66 -19.35 4.56 -8.76
C LEU A 66 -19.40 6.05 -9.07
N TYR A 67 -18.24 6.72 -9.03
CA TYR A 67 -18.12 8.15 -9.30
C TYR A 67 -16.71 8.49 -9.77
N GLN A 68 -16.62 9.49 -10.65
CA GLN A 68 -15.36 10.11 -11.05
C GLN A 68 -15.48 11.62 -10.88
N SER A 69 -14.46 12.23 -10.29
CA SER A 69 -14.41 13.67 -10.06
C SER A 69 -14.44 14.45 -11.37
N LYS A 70 -15.21 15.54 -11.40
CA LYS A 70 -15.18 16.54 -12.49
C LYS A 70 -13.96 17.46 -12.41
N LYS A 71 -13.30 17.55 -11.24
CA LYS A 71 -12.20 18.50 -10.93
C LYS A 71 -10.82 17.84 -10.89
N SER A 72 -10.75 16.52 -10.94
CA SER A 72 -9.51 15.74 -10.83
C SER A 72 -9.69 14.36 -11.46
N LEU A 73 -8.64 13.54 -11.47
CA LEU A 73 -8.72 12.16 -11.95
C LEU A 73 -9.21 11.17 -10.88
N ALA A 74 -9.56 11.67 -9.69
CA ALA A 74 -10.03 10.85 -8.57
C ALA A 74 -11.28 10.04 -8.93
N ARG A 75 -11.29 8.79 -8.46
CA ARG A 75 -12.37 7.84 -8.67
C ARG A 75 -12.79 7.22 -7.35
N VAL A 76 -14.08 6.95 -7.24
CA VAL A 76 -14.68 6.16 -6.17
C VAL A 76 -15.30 4.95 -6.83
N GLY A 77 -14.94 3.77 -6.36
CA GLY A 77 -15.39 2.52 -6.96
C GLY A 77 -15.41 1.37 -5.97
N ARG A 78 -15.65 0.17 -6.50
CA ARG A 78 -15.62 -1.09 -5.77
C ARG A 78 -14.89 -2.14 -6.56
N ILE A 79 -13.90 -2.77 -5.95
CA ILE A 79 -13.28 -3.98 -6.50
C ILE A 79 -14.02 -5.16 -5.86
N HIS A 80 -14.72 -5.92 -6.69
CA HIS A 80 -15.39 -7.16 -6.28
C HIS A 80 -14.39 -8.30 -6.43
N THR A 81 -14.17 -9.07 -5.37
CA THR A 81 -13.26 -10.23 -5.33
C THR A 81 -13.98 -11.44 -4.73
N PRO A 82 -13.46 -12.68 -4.88
CA PRO A 82 -14.05 -13.86 -4.27
C PRO A 82 -14.16 -13.75 -2.74
N HIS A 83 -13.17 -13.12 -2.10
CA HIS A 83 -13.13 -12.94 -0.65
C HIS A 83 -13.59 -11.55 -0.22
N GLY A 84 -14.52 -10.89 -0.93
CA GLY A 84 -15.17 -9.67 -0.46
C GLY A 84 -15.00 -8.46 -1.37
N ILE A 85 -15.54 -7.32 -0.92
CA ILE A 85 -15.55 -6.06 -1.68
C ILE A 85 -14.55 -5.09 -1.06
N ILE A 86 -13.80 -4.39 -1.91
CA ILE A 86 -12.89 -3.31 -1.53
C ILE A 86 -13.49 -2.01 -2.06
N ASP A 87 -14.00 -1.15 -1.18
CA ASP A 87 -14.37 0.22 -1.55
C ASP A 87 -13.08 1.04 -1.82
N THR A 88 -13.02 1.73 -2.96
CA THR A 88 -11.87 2.54 -3.39
C THR A 88 -12.19 4.04 -3.32
N PRO A 89 -11.21 4.91 -3.00
CA PRO A 89 -9.79 4.61 -2.75
C PRO A 89 -9.56 3.84 -1.44
N ALA A 90 -8.55 2.95 -1.40
CA ALA A 90 -8.20 2.21 -0.19
C ALA A 90 -6.69 2.11 0.04
N TYR A 91 -6.29 2.38 1.27
CA TYR A 91 -4.99 2.03 1.79
C TYR A 91 -4.89 0.50 2.06
N VAL A 92 -3.74 -0.08 1.68
CA VAL A 92 -3.45 -1.50 1.80
C VAL A 92 -2.30 -1.70 2.79
N ALA A 93 -2.58 -2.29 3.94
CA ALA A 93 -1.55 -2.62 4.92
C ALA A 93 -0.66 -3.77 4.45
N VAL A 94 0.64 -3.69 4.72
CA VAL A 94 1.63 -4.71 4.29
C VAL A 94 1.96 -5.70 5.40
N ALA A 95 1.55 -6.95 5.21
CA ALA A 95 1.83 -8.12 6.04
C ALA A 95 3.02 -8.93 5.47
N THR A 96 4.24 -8.44 5.69
CA THR A 96 5.47 -8.96 5.06
C THR A 96 5.64 -10.49 5.14
N ASN A 97 5.42 -11.12 6.30
CA ASN A 97 5.54 -12.58 6.45
C ASN A 97 4.16 -13.23 6.68
N GLY A 98 3.10 -12.71 6.03
CA GLY A 98 1.73 -13.10 6.35
C GLY A 98 1.31 -12.64 7.75
N ALA A 99 1.97 -11.62 8.30
CA ALA A 99 1.65 -11.03 9.60
C ALA A 99 1.84 -9.51 9.56
N LEU A 100 0.83 -8.78 10.04
CA LEU A 100 0.96 -7.36 10.33
C LEU A 100 1.77 -7.18 11.61
N LYS A 101 2.80 -6.34 11.54
CA LYS A 101 3.75 -6.21 12.65
C LYS A 101 3.07 -5.55 13.85
N GLY A 102 2.81 -6.33 14.89
CA GLY A 102 2.30 -5.87 16.18
C GLY A 102 0.81 -6.10 16.41
N VAL A 103 0.06 -6.54 15.41
CA VAL A 103 -1.41 -6.70 15.52
C VAL A 103 -1.86 -8.00 14.86
N THR A 104 -2.95 -8.55 15.38
CA THR A 104 -3.65 -9.67 14.75
C THR A 104 -4.41 -9.17 13.51
N PHE A 105 -4.81 -10.08 12.61
CA PHE A 105 -5.71 -9.72 11.52
C PHE A 105 -7.08 -9.30 12.03
N GLU A 106 -7.58 -9.90 13.10
CA GLU A 106 -8.84 -9.49 13.73
C GLU A 106 -8.79 -8.02 14.18
N ASP A 107 -7.72 -7.61 14.85
CA ASP A 107 -7.54 -6.21 15.27
C ASP A 107 -7.39 -5.27 14.07
N ALA A 108 -6.63 -5.68 13.05
CA ALA A 108 -6.45 -4.89 11.83
C ALA A 108 -7.76 -4.73 11.05
N ASP A 109 -8.55 -5.81 10.90
CA ASP A 109 -9.83 -5.78 10.19
C ASP A 109 -10.84 -4.89 10.94
N LYS A 110 -10.81 -4.84 12.29
CA LYS A 110 -11.60 -3.89 13.11
C LYS A 110 -11.23 -2.43 12.85
N THR A 111 -9.99 -2.11 12.45
CA THR A 111 -9.63 -0.75 12.02
C THR A 111 -10.24 -0.39 10.66
N GLY A 112 -10.82 -1.37 9.95
CA GLY A 112 -11.43 -1.23 8.64
C GLY A 112 -10.49 -1.53 7.47
N GLN A 113 -9.43 -2.32 7.71
CA GLN A 113 -8.63 -2.86 6.61
C GLN A 113 -9.51 -3.78 5.74
N GLN A 114 -9.52 -3.51 4.44
CA GLN A 114 -10.29 -4.27 3.46
C GLN A 114 -9.35 -5.26 2.76
N LEU A 115 -8.32 -4.72 2.11
CA LEU A 115 -7.27 -5.48 1.42
C LEU A 115 -5.98 -5.46 2.25
N VAL A 116 -5.27 -6.58 2.29
CA VAL A 116 -3.91 -6.65 2.86
C VAL A 116 -2.95 -7.18 1.80
N PHE A 117 -1.77 -6.57 1.76
CA PHE A 117 -0.67 -7.03 0.93
C PHE A 117 0.17 -8.06 1.67
N ALA A 118 0.40 -9.23 1.09
CA ALA A 118 1.30 -10.26 1.61
C ALA A 118 2.48 -10.47 0.65
N ASN A 119 3.67 -10.69 1.19
CA ASN A 119 4.86 -10.71 0.36
C ASN A 119 5.26 -12.13 -0.05
N THR A 120 5.25 -12.42 -1.34
CA THR A 120 5.52 -13.77 -1.84
C THR A 120 6.97 -14.16 -1.60
N TYR A 121 7.93 -13.24 -1.73
CA TYR A 121 9.36 -13.52 -1.48
C TYR A 121 9.57 -14.09 -0.08
N HIS A 122 9.02 -13.42 0.93
CA HIS A 122 9.19 -13.84 2.31
C HIS A 122 8.47 -15.17 2.59
N LEU A 123 7.24 -15.33 2.10
CA LEU A 123 6.42 -16.52 2.33
C LEU A 123 6.95 -17.77 1.61
N MET A 124 7.59 -17.60 0.44
CA MET A 124 8.28 -18.67 -0.27
C MET A 124 9.53 -19.15 0.47
N LEU A 125 10.26 -18.24 1.13
CA LEU A 125 11.46 -18.59 1.89
C LEU A 125 11.12 -19.16 3.28
N GLN A 126 10.07 -18.67 3.92
CA GLN A 126 9.49 -19.26 5.12
C GLN A 126 8.02 -18.85 5.25
N PRO A 127 7.11 -19.81 5.49
CA PRO A 127 7.34 -21.24 5.69
C PRO A 127 7.61 -22.03 4.39
N GLY A 128 7.37 -21.43 3.22
CA GLY A 128 7.29 -22.12 1.94
C GLY A 128 5.85 -22.08 1.42
N ALA A 129 5.69 -21.79 0.12
CA ALA A 129 4.36 -21.66 -0.49
C ALA A 129 3.56 -22.97 -0.43
N ASP A 130 4.22 -24.13 -0.52
CA ASP A 130 3.59 -25.45 -0.41
C ASP A 130 2.94 -25.67 0.97
N ILE A 131 3.63 -25.30 2.05
CA ILE A 131 3.10 -25.43 3.42
C ILE A 131 1.83 -24.59 3.58
N ILE A 132 1.81 -23.38 3.03
CA ILE A 132 0.62 -22.51 3.07
C ILE A 132 -0.51 -23.09 2.21
N GLY A 133 -0.17 -23.60 1.02
CA GLY A 133 -1.13 -24.27 0.14
C GLY A 133 -1.79 -25.49 0.79
N GLU A 134 -1.00 -26.37 1.41
CA GLU A 134 -1.47 -27.54 2.15
C GLU A 134 -2.35 -27.16 3.37
N ALA A 135 -2.06 -26.02 4.00
CA ALA A 135 -2.89 -25.48 5.07
C ALA A 135 -4.25 -24.91 4.57
N GLY A 136 -4.42 -24.76 3.26
CA GLY A 136 -5.63 -24.22 2.62
C GLY A 136 -5.53 -22.74 2.24
N GLY A 137 -4.33 -22.25 1.94
CA GLY A 137 -4.08 -20.87 1.51
C GLY A 137 -3.92 -19.87 2.67
N LEU A 138 -3.54 -18.64 2.34
CA LEU A 138 -3.21 -17.58 3.29
C LEU A 138 -4.34 -17.28 4.26
N HIS A 139 -5.56 -17.14 3.76
CA HIS A 139 -6.75 -16.84 4.57
C HIS A 139 -6.87 -17.79 5.78
N LYS A 140 -6.81 -19.11 5.51
CA LYS A 140 -6.90 -20.14 6.55
C LYS A 140 -5.62 -20.22 7.39
N TYR A 141 -4.46 -20.12 6.75
CA TYR A 141 -3.16 -20.22 7.43
C TYR A 141 -2.95 -19.14 8.49
N VAL A 142 -3.39 -17.90 8.20
CA VAL A 142 -3.23 -16.75 9.11
C VAL A 142 -4.48 -16.43 9.93
N ASN A 143 -5.53 -17.24 9.81
CA ASN A 143 -6.83 -17.04 10.45
C ASN A 143 -7.42 -15.64 10.22
N ARG A 144 -7.37 -15.16 8.97
CA ARG A 144 -8.05 -13.91 8.57
C ARG A 144 -9.48 -14.21 8.13
N ALA A 145 -10.38 -13.26 8.33
CA ALA A 145 -11.77 -13.42 7.93
C ALA A 145 -11.90 -13.73 6.43
N LYS A 146 -12.88 -14.55 6.05
CA LYS A 146 -13.06 -15.06 4.68
C LYS A 146 -13.53 -13.98 3.69
N ASP A 147 -14.03 -12.86 4.19
CA ASP A 147 -14.52 -11.70 3.45
C ASP A 147 -13.49 -10.55 3.44
N LYS A 148 -12.20 -10.89 3.58
CA LYS A 148 -11.09 -9.94 3.64
C LYS A 148 -9.96 -10.31 2.68
N PRO A 149 -9.95 -9.74 1.47
CA PRO A 149 -9.07 -10.19 0.39
C PRO A 149 -7.59 -9.91 0.64
N PHE A 150 -6.73 -10.69 -0.03
CA PHE A 150 -5.28 -10.47 -0.10
C PHE A 150 -4.82 -10.05 -1.49
N ILE A 151 -3.78 -9.24 -1.54
CA ILE A 151 -2.94 -9.00 -2.72
C ILE A 151 -1.53 -9.52 -2.44
N THR A 152 -0.91 -10.20 -3.41
CA THR A 152 0.48 -10.66 -3.30
C THR A 152 1.35 -10.09 -4.40
N ASP A 153 2.60 -9.76 -4.08
CA ASP A 153 3.61 -9.45 -5.09
C ASP A 153 4.27 -10.69 -5.68
N SER A 154 5.10 -10.49 -6.69
CA SER A 154 5.94 -11.55 -7.26
C SER A 154 7.16 -11.89 -6.41
N GLY A 155 7.53 -11.00 -5.48
CA GLY A 155 8.78 -11.07 -4.73
C GLY A 155 10.01 -10.48 -5.43
N GLY A 156 9.87 -10.03 -6.69
CA GLY A 156 10.97 -9.47 -7.48
C GLY A 156 11.58 -8.24 -6.82
N PHE A 157 10.73 -7.32 -6.37
CA PHE A 157 11.13 -6.11 -5.64
C PHE A 157 12.14 -6.38 -4.52
N GLN A 158 11.89 -7.39 -3.69
CA GLN A 158 12.71 -7.70 -2.51
C GLN A 158 14.06 -8.25 -2.94
N VAL A 159 14.09 -9.08 -3.99
CA VAL A 159 15.35 -9.56 -4.59
C VAL A 159 16.21 -8.39 -5.05
N PHE A 160 15.63 -7.45 -5.79
CA PHE A 160 16.35 -6.30 -6.33
C PHE A 160 16.73 -5.28 -5.26
N SER A 161 15.87 -5.02 -4.27
CA SER A 161 16.17 -4.09 -3.19
C SER A 161 17.31 -4.56 -2.27
N LEU A 162 17.48 -5.88 -2.11
CA LEU A 162 18.60 -6.48 -1.37
C LEU A 162 19.88 -6.54 -2.22
N ALA A 163 19.75 -6.65 -3.55
CA ALA A 163 20.86 -6.63 -4.49
C ALA A 163 21.45 -5.22 -4.66
N TYR A 164 20.55 -4.26 -4.91
CA TYR A 164 20.82 -2.86 -5.17
C TYR A 164 20.45 -2.08 -3.92
N GLY A 165 21.31 -2.10 -2.90
CA GLY A 165 21.02 -1.53 -1.58
C GLY A 165 20.51 -0.07 -1.56
N SER A 166 20.69 0.70 -2.64
CA SER A 166 20.12 2.04 -2.79
C SER A 166 18.60 2.06 -3.05
N VAL A 167 18.04 1.02 -3.67
CA VAL A 167 16.60 0.94 -4.02
C VAL A 167 15.72 0.93 -2.77
N HIS A 168 16.15 0.22 -1.72
CA HIS A 168 15.43 0.21 -0.45
C HIS A 168 15.46 1.59 0.24
N GLU A 169 16.60 2.28 0.23
CA GLU A 169 16.73 3.63 0.84
C GLU A 169 15.94 4.69 0.07
N GLU A 170 15.95 4.64 -1.26
CA GLU A 170 15.24 5.57 -2.15
C GLU A 170 13.72 5.49 -1.96
N LEU A 171 13.16 4.27 -1.84
CA LEU A 171 11.71 4.08 -1.71
C LEU A 171 11.21 4.20 -0.26
N SER A 172 12.00 3.74 0.72
CA SER A 172 11.61 3.83 2.15
C SER A 172 11.64 5.25 2.72
N THR A 173 12.24 6.19 2.00
CA THR A 173 12.25 7.62 2.31
C THR A 173 11.16 8.42 1.58
N GLY A 174 10.31 7.78 0.76
CA GLY A 174 9.31 8.51 -0.04
C GLY A 174 9.97 9.51 -1.00
N GLY A 175 11.18 9.19 -1.46
CA GLY A 175 12.04 10.09 -2.23
C GLY A 175 12.84 11.10 -1.39
N GLU A 176 12.52 11.36 -0.12
CA GLU A 176 13.30 12.31 0.69
C GLU A 176 14.68 11.75 1.07
N LEU A 177 15.65 11.91 0.16
CA LEU A 177 17.07 11.88 0.51
C LEU A 177 17.27 12.86 1.68
N LYS A 178 17.65 12.34 2.85
CA LYS A 178 18.10 13.16 3.98
C LYS A 178 19.06 14.22 3.44
N ARG A 179 18.76 15.51 3.68
CA ARG A 179 19.71 16.60 3.44
C ARG A 179 21.06 16.16 3.99
N ALA A 180 22.04 16.00 3.10
CA ALA A 180 23.39 15.64 3.47
C ALA A 180 23.85 16.60 4.56
N SER A 181 24.02 16.08 5.78
CA SER A 181 24.69 16.83 6.84
C SER A 181 26.09 17.13 6.33
N LYS A 182 26.34 18.40 5.98
CA LYS A 182 27.68 18.91 5.66
C LYS A 182 28.63 18.49 6.79
N GLY A 183 29.61 17.62 6.49
CA GLY A 183 30.72 17.35 7.41
C GLY A 183 31.19 15.91 7.57
N GLY A 184 30.60 14.90 6.91
CA GLY A 184 31.09 13.53 6.98
C GLY A 184 31.66 13.06 5.64
N ARG A 185 32.95 12.70 5.58
CA ARG A 185 33.56 11.99 4.44
C ARG A 185 32.64 10.85 4.00
N SER A 186 32.14 10.91 2.76
CA SER A 186 31.43 9.81 2.10
C SER A 186 32.34 8.59 2.10
N LYS A 187 32.07 7.63 2.99
CA LYS A 187 32.54 6.26 2.81
C LYS A 187 31.67 5.70 1.68
N THR A 188 32.24 5.52 0.51
CA THR A 188 31.74 4.64 -0.54
C THR A 188 31.62 3.23 0.04
N SER A 189 30.47 2.92 0.64
CA SER A 189 30.18 1.55 1.05
C SER A 189 30.00 0.72 -0.22
N HIS A 190 31.00 -0.09 -0.55
CA HIS A 190 30.79 -1.24 -1.43
C HIS A 190 29.66 -2.09 -0.82
N SER A 191 28.59 -2.26 -1.59
CA SER A 191 27.40 -3.03 -1.24
C SER A 191 27.76 -4.50 -1.03
N ASN A 192 27.79 -4.95 0.24
CA ASN A 192 27.90 -6.37 0.60
C ASN A 192 26.55 -7.11 0.49
N GLY A 193 25.77 -6.84 -0.56
CA GLY A 193 24.55 -7.61 -0.86
C GLY A 193 24.92 -8.97 -1.48
N PRO A 194 24.13 -10.04 -1.26
CA PRO A 194 24.34 -11.29 -1.97
C PRO A 194 24.25 -11.07 -3.49
N PRO A 195 25.08 -11.75 -4.30
CA PRO A 195 25.05 -11.58 -5.75
C PRO A 195 23.68 -11.99 -6.29
N VAL A 196 23.07 -11.11 -7.07
CA VAL A 196 21.83 -11.37 -7.80
C VAL A 196 22.16 -11.44 -9.28
N LYS A 197 21.76 -12.54 -9.93
CA LYS A 197 21.96 -12.76 -11.35
C LYS A 197 20.60 -12.72 -12.04
N VAL A 198 20.42 -11.71 -12.89
CA VAL A 198 19.22 -11.54 -13.72
C VAL A 198 19.48 -12.14 -15.10
N THR A 199 18.54 -12.93 -15.59
CA THR A 199 18.59 -13.63 -16.89
C THR A 199 17.24 -13.48 -17.59
N GLU A 200 17.09 -13.89 -18.85
CA GLU A 200 15.78 -13.84 -19.50
C GLU A 200 14.80 -14.84 -18.85
N GLU A 201 15.30 -15.94 -18.30
CA GLU A 201 14.51 -17.00 -17.71
C GLU A 201 13.96 -16.61 -16.33
N GLY A 202 14.68 -15.76 -15.59
CA GLY A 202 14.31 -15.29 -14.25
C GLY A 202 15.50 -14.73 -13.47
N VAL A 203 15.41 -14.81 -12.15
CA VAL A 203 16.40 -14.26 -11.21
C VAL A 203 16.93 -15.35 -10.29
N VAL A 204 18.25 -15.41 -10.14
CA VAL A 204 18.94 -16.23 -9.14
C VAL A 204 19.49 -15.33 -8.05
N PHE A 205 19.22 -15.65 -6.79
CA PHE A 205 19.74 -14.93 -5.63
C PHE A 205 20.00 -15.87 -4.46
N LYS A 206 20.67 -15.37 -3.41
CA LYS A 206 20.82 -16.11 -2.15
C LYS A 206 19.79 -15.64 -1.14
N SER A 207 19.09 -16.60 -0.54
CA SER A 207 18.20 -16.38 0.60
C SER A 207 18.93 -15.65 1.72
N TYR A 208 18.33 -14.55 2.21
CA TYR A 208 18.87 -13.79 3.35
C TYR A 208 18.79 -14.57 4.68
N ARG A 209 18.10 -15.72 4.70
CA ARG A 209 17.83 -16.50 5.91
C ARG A 209 18.91 -17.54 6.19
N ASP A 210 19.27 -18.30 5.18
CA ASP A 210 20.13 -19.48 5.26
C ASP A 210 21.22 -19.50 4.17
N GLY A 211 21.23 -18.51 3.27
CA GLY A 211 22.19 -18.41 2.19
C GLY A 211 21.96 -19.39 1.04
N ALA A 212 20.87 -20.17 1.07
CA ALA A 212 20.53 -21.08 -0.01
C ALA A 212 20.30 -20.31 -1.32
N GLU A 213 20.74 -20.88 -2.43
CA GLU A 213 20.46 -20.32 -3.75
C GLU A 213 19.00 -20.58 -4.11
N VAL A 214 18.30 -19.53 -4.52
CA VAL A 214 16.88 -19.55 -4.88
C VAL A 214 16.74 -18.97 -6.27
N TYR A 215 15.92 -19.63 -7.07
CA TYR A 215 15.60 -19.23 -8.43
C TYR A 215 14.13 -18.85 -8.52
N LEU A 216 13.85 -17.66 -9.07
CA LEU A 216 12.51 -17.17 -9.35
C LEU A 216 12.37 -16.89 -10.84
N SER A 217 11.51 -17.66 -11.50
CA SER A 217 10.98 -17.37 -12.83
C SER A 217 9.57 -16.77 -12.74
N PRO A 218 9.11 -16.05 -13.79
CA PRO A 218 7.72 -15.65 -13.97
C PRO A 218 6.69 -16.76 -13.65
N GLU A 219 6.93 -17.99 -14.09
CA GLU A 219 6.03 -19.12 -13.86
C GLU A 219 6.06 -19.57 -12.41
N SER A 220 7.26 -19.68 -11.81
CA SER A 220 7.41 -20.13 -10.43
C SER A 220 6.77 -19.17 -9.41
N THR A 221 6.82 -17.86 -9.66
CA THR A 221 6.20 -16.85 -8.79
C THR A 221 4.69 -16.90 -8.91
N VAL A 222 4.14 -17.09 -10.11
CA VAL A 222 2.70 -17.31 -10.30
C VAL A 222 2.27 -18.57 -9.53
N GLN A 223 2.98 -19.69 -9.69
CA GLN A 223 2.66 -20.93 -8.99
C GLN A 223 2.73 -20.81 -7.46
N ALA A 224 3.69 -20.03 -6.94
CA ALA A 224 3.73 -19.72 -5.51
C ALA A 224 2.48 -18.93 -5.09
N GLN A 225 2.13 -17.86 -5.81
CA GLN A 225 0.94 -17.06 -5.53
C GLN A 225 -0.37 -17.86 -5.66
N LYS A 226 -0.42 -18.87 -6.54
CA LYS A 226 -1.53 -19.84 -6.62
C LYS A 226 -1.70 -20.65 -5.35
N LYS A 227 -0.59 -21.08 -4.74
CA LYS A 227 -0.60 -21.81 -3.47
C LYS A 227 -0.94 -20.91 -2.29
N LEU A 228 -0.50 -19.64 -2.33
CA LEU A 228 -0.88 -18.64 -1.34
C LEU A 228 -2.38 -18.31 -1.38
N GLY A 229 -3.03 -18.41 -2.54
CA GLY A 229 -4.47 -18.21 -2.67
C GLY A 229 -4.93 -16.79 -2.39
N ALA A 230 -4.15 -15.79 -2.83
CA ALA A 230 -4.51 -14.37 -2.76
C ALA A 230 -5.47 -13.98 -3.89
N ASP A 231 -6.38 -13.04 -3.65
CA ASP A 231 -7.37 -12.58 -4.63
C ASP A 231 -6.76 -11.84 -5.81
N ILE A 232 -5.69 -11.09 -5.57
CA ILE A 232 -4.98 -10.32 -6.59
C ILE A 232 -3.51 -10.73 -6.56
N ILE A 233 -2.94 -11.03 -7.72
CA ILE A 233 -1.54 -11.43 -7.86
C ILE A 233 -0.80 -10.49 -8.80
N ILE A 234 0.45 -10.16 -8.48
CA ILE A 234 1.31 -9.31 -9.30
C ILE A 234 2.37 -10.18 -9.98
N PRO A 235 2.57 -10.05 -11.30
CA PRO A 235 3.57 -10.81 -12.05
C PRO A 235 5.00 -10.37 -11.69
N LEU A 236 5.98 -11.20 -12.08
CA LEU A 236 7.38 -10.85 -11.88
C LEU A 236 7.79 -9.71 -12.82
N ASP A 237 8.27 -8.63 -12.24
CA ASP A 237 8.86 -7.47 -12.91
C ASP A 237 10.33 -7.30 -12.50
N GLU A 238 11.08 -6.54 -13.30
CA GLU A 238 12.44 -6.14 -12.93
C GLU A 238 12.44 -4.72 -12.37
N LEU A 239 13.13 -4.54 -11.24
CA LEU A 239 13.26 -3.23 -10.59
C LEU A 239 14.72 -2.73 -10.65
N PRO A 240 15.10 -2.01 -11.73
CA PRO A 240 16.37 -1.32 -11.78
C PRO A 240 16.41 -0.13 -10.80
N PRO A 241 17.61 0.27 -10.33
CA PRO A 241 17.78 1.48 -9.52
C PRO A 241 17.36 2.75 -10.27
N TYR A 242 17.03 3.82 -9.53
CA TYR A 242 16.63 5.11 -10.10
C TYR A 242 17.69 5.66 -11.07
N HIS A 243 18.96 5.60 -10.66
CA HIS A 243 20.10 6.03 -11.48
C HIS A 243 20.63 4.87 -12.30
N ILE A 244 20.06 4.68 -13.47
CA ILE A 244 20.48 3.65 -14.41
C ILE A 244 20.69 4.23 -15.80
N ASP A 245 21.59 3.62 -16.56
CA ASP A 245 21.78 3.93 -17.97
C ASP A 245 20.46 3.71 -18.74
N PRO A 246 20.00 4.68 -19.57
CA PRO A 246 18.75 4.58 -20.29
C PRO A 246 18.61 3.31 -21.14
N ARG A 247 19.70 2.80 -21.73
CA ARG A 247 19.67 1.57 -22.53
C ARG A 247 19.43 0.34 -21.66
N VAL A 248 19.98 0.35 -20.45
CA VAL A 248 19.75 -0.74 -19.48
C VAL A 248 18.31 -0.67 -18.93
N LEU A 249 17.78 0.54 -18.71
CA LEU A 249 16.36 0.72 -18.35
C LEU A 249 15.43 0.22 -19.45
N GLU A 250 15.71 0.54 -20.72
CA GLU A 250 14.92 0.04 -21.85
C GLU A 250 14.95 -1.48 -21.93
N ALA A 251 16.14 -2.10 -21.83
CA ALA A 251 16.27 -3.55 -21.80
C ALA A 251 15.52 -4.20 -20.62
N SER A 252 15.47 -3.53 -19.47
CA SER A 252 14.71 -3.96 -18.30
C SER A 252 13.20 -3.87 -18.50
N VAL A 253 12.72 -2.81 -19.15
CA VAL A 253 11.30 -2.66 -19.52
C VAL A 253 10.88 -3.76 -20.49
N GLU A 254 11.68 -4.05 -21.52
CA GLU A 254 11.37 -5.12 -22.46
C GLU A 254 11.39 -6.51 -21.82
N ARG A 255 12.33 -6.75 -20.90
CA ARG A 255 12.35 -7.99 -20.11
C ARG A 255 11.11 -8.12 -19.23
N THR A 256 10.73 -7.05 -18.55
CA THR A 256 9.50 -6.99 -17.74
C THR A 256 8.28 -7.32 -18.60
N HIS A 257 8.16 -6.75 -19.80
CA HIS A 257 7.06 -7.06 -20.73
C HIS A 257 7.00 -8.55 -21.11
N ARG A 258 8.15 -9.19 -21.35
CA ARG A 258 8.23 -10.64 -21.61
C ARG A 258 7.90 -11.48 -20.38
N TRP A 259 8.40 -11.09 -19.21
CA TRP A 259 8.14 -11.77 -17.95
C TRP A 259 6.67 -11.68 -17.52
N GLU A 260 6.05 -10.51 -17.69
CA GLU A 260 4.64 -10.33 -17.40
C GLU A 260 3.76 -11.13 -18.37
N ALA A 261 4.09 -11.18 -19.65
CA ALA A 261 3.37 -12.03 -20.61
C ALA A 261 3.52 -13.52 -20.30
N ARG A 262 4.71 -13.97 -19.86
CA ARG A 262 4.93 -15.34 -19.37
C ARG A 262 4.12 -15.64 -18.11
N SER A 263 4.11 -14.71 -17.15
CA SER A 263 3.32 -14.79 -15.93
C SER A 263 1.82 -14.91 -16.25
N LEU A 264 1.33 -14.09 -17.18
CA LEU A 264 -0.07 -14.11 -17.61
C LEU A 264 -0.44 -15.43 -18.29
N ARG A 265 0.42 -15.96 -19.17
CA ARG A 265 0.21 -17.28 -19.78
C ARG A 265 0.16 -18.39 -18.74
N GLU A 266 1.05 -18.37 -17.77
CA GLU A 266 1.04 -19.35 -16.68
C GLU A 266 -0.25 -19.25 -15.85
N HIS A 267 -0.66 -18.02 -15.54
CA HIS A 267 -1.89 -17.75 -14.82
C HIS A 267 -3.15 -18.23 -15.55
N LEU A 268 -3.19 -18.06 -16.88
CA LEU A 268 -4.33 -18.49 -17.71
C LEU A 268 -4.46 -20.01 -17.84
N LYS A 269 -3.40 -20.80 -17.55
CA LYS A 269 -3.51 -22.26 -17.46
C LYS A 269 -4.39 -22.71 -16.30
N ASP A 270 -4.38 -21.96 -15.20
CA ASP A 270 -5.14 -22.26 -13.97
C ASP A 270 -5.42 -20.96 -13.18
N VAL A 271 -6.58 -20.35 -13.44
CA VAL A 271 -6.93 -19.01 -12.92
C VAL A 271 -7.21 -19.00 -11.40
N ARG A 272 -7.80 -20.07 -10.84
CA ARG A 272 -8.15 -20.20 -9.40
C ARG A 272 -8.88 -19.01 -8.77
N GLU A 273 -9.75 -18.33 -9.53
CA GLU A 273 -10.46 -17.12 -9.09
C GLU A 273 -9.53 -15.99 -8.60
N GLN A 274 -8.28 -15.96 -9.07
CA GLN A 274 -7.33 -14.88 -8.77
C GLN A 274 -7.31 -13.90 -9.94
N ALA A 275 -7.31 -12.61 -9.65
CA ALA A 275 -7.06 -11.57 -10.63
C ALA A 275 -5.56 -11.31 -10.78
N MET A 276 -5.11 -10.92 -11.96
CA MET A 276 -3.72 -10.52 -12.18
C MET A 276 -3.64 -9.06 -12.66
N TYR A 277 -2.83 -8.26 -11.97
CA TYR A 277 -2.55 -6.88 -12.41
C TYR A 277 -1.17 -6.80 -13.04
N CYS A 278 -1.05 -6.17 -14.21
CA CYS A 278 0.27 -5.90 -14.80
C CYS A 278 1.03 -4.84 -13.99
N VAL A 279 2.34 -4.71 -14.19
CA VAL A 279 3.14 -3.64 -13.59
C VAL A 279 3.66 -2.69 -14.67
N ILE A 280 3.04 -1.51 -14.76
CA ILE A 280 3.56 -0.46 -15.63
C ILE A 280 4.88 0.02 -15.04
N HIS A 281 5.97 -0.18 -15.78
CA HIS A 281 7.33 0.25 -15.47
C HIS A 281 7.83 1.31 -16.48
N GLY A 282 9.06 1.80 -16.31
CA GLY A 282 9.70 2.76 -17.23
C GLY A 282 10.53 3.85 -16.53
N GLY A 283 10.70 3.76 -15.21
CA GLY A 283 11.34 4.83 -14.43
C GLY A 283 10.61 6.15 -14.59
N MET A 284 11.36 7.25 -14.72
CA MET A 284 10.82 8.58 -15.02
C MET A 284 10.75 8.90 -16.52
N ASP A 285 11.09 7.94 -17.39
CA ASP A 285 11.05 8.13 -18.84
C ASP A 285 9.62 7.93 -19.36
N ARG A 286 9.01 9.03 -19.83
CA ARG A 286 7.65 9.03 -20.38
C ARG A 286 7.53 8.16 -21.64
N THR A 287 8.57 8.06 -22.46
CA THR A 287 8.56 7.20 -23.66
C THR A 287 8.49 5.73 -23.27
N LEU A 288 9.30 5.30 -22.29
CA LEU A 288 9.29 3.93 -21.80
C LEU A 288 8.02 3.60 -21.01
N ARG A 289 7.48 4.57 -20.26
CA ARG A 289 6.17 4.45 -19.61
C ARG A 289 5.06 4.29 -20.65
N LYS A 290 5.07 5.06 -21.74
CA LYS A 290 4.10 4.92 -22.84
C LYS A 290 4.21 3.55 -23.51
N LYS A 291 5.43 3.10 -23.82
CA LYS A 291 5.70 1.76 -24.35
C LYS A 291 5.11 0.67 -23.44
N SER A 292 5.24 0.84 -22.12
CA SER A 292 4.66 -0.08 -21.13
C SER A 292 3.14 -0.03 -21.08
N VAL A 293 2.55 1.16 -21.09
CA VAL A 293 1.09 1.33 -21.14
C VAL A 293 0.53 0.65 -22.39
N ASP A 294 1.07 0.97 -23.57
CA ASP A 294 0.55 0.49 -24.85
C ASP A 294 0.60 -1.03 -24.95
N TYR A 295 1.72 -1.62 -24.52
CA TYR A 295 1.86 -3.06 -24.54
C TYR A 295 1.02 -3.75 -23.45
N LEU A 296 1.17 -3.38 -22.18
CA LEU A 296 0.54 -4.13 -21.08
C LEU A 296 -0.97 -3.96 -21.03
N THR A 297 -1.52 -2.80 -21.43
CA THR A 297 -2.98 -2.60 -21.51
C THR A 297 -3.61 -3.34 -22.67
N SER A 298 -2.83 -3.70 -23.70
CA SER A 298 -3.29 -4.56 -24.80
C SER A 298 -3.39 -6.04 -24.43
N LEU A 299 -2.86 -6.45 -23.27
CA LEU A 299 -2.91 -7.82 -22.76
C LEU A 299 -4.11 -8.02 -21.81
N PRO A 300 -4.59 -9.27 -21.64
CA PRO A 300 -5.80 -9.56 -20.84
C PRO A 300 -5.54 -9.56 -19.32
N PHE A 301 -4.99 -8.46 -18.79
CA PHE A 301 -4.87 -8.23 -17.35
C PHE A 301 -6.14 -7.65 -16.74
N ASP A 302 -6.42 -8.02 -15.49
CA ASP A 302 -7.62 -7.63 -14.75
C ASP A 302 -7.50 -6.22 -14.14
N GLY A 303 -6.28 -5.69 -14.00
CA GLY A 303 -6.01 -4.37 -13.45
C GLY A 303 -4.57 -3.93 -13.70
N PHE A 304 -4.23 -2.73 -13.20
CA PHE A 304 -2.94 -2.12 -13.47
C PHE A 304 -2.27 -1.68 -12.16
N ALA A 305 -1.05 -2.14 -11.94
CA ALA A 305 -0.16 -1.60 -10.94
C ALA A 305 0.81 -0.58 -11.57
N VAL A 306 1.12 0.48 -10.84
CA VAL A 306 2.18 1.43 -11.18
C VAL A 306 3.33 1.18 -10.22
N GLY A 307 4.45 0.69 -10.77
CA GLY A 307 5.65 0.35 -10.02
C GLY A 307 6.91 0.97 -10.61
N GLY A 308 8.05 0.47 -10.15
CA GLY A 308 9.35 0.92 -10.60
C GLY A 308 9.93 2.09 -9.83
N SER A 309 10.89 2.77 -10.47
CA SER A 309 11.31 4.09 -10.03
C SER A 309 10.19 5.10 -10.24
N LEU A 310 9.70 5.69 -9.14
CA LEU A 310 8.54 6.59 -9.08
C LEU A 310 8.90 8.06 -8.77
N GLY A 311 10.18 8.42 -8.87
CA GLY A 311 10.66 9.76 -8.56
C GLY A 311 11.36 9.85 -7.20
N LYS A 312 12.16 10.91 -7.03
CA LYS A 312 12.84 11.28 -5.79
C LYS A 312 12.04 12.26 -4.94
N SER A 313 10.89 12.70 -5.41
CA SER A 313 10.07 13.60 -4.60
C SER A 313 8.61 13.30 -4.83
N LYS A 314 7.81 13.72 -3.86
CA LYS A 314 6.36 13.74 -4.03
C LYS A 314 5.95 14.49 -5.31
N GLY A 315 6.62 15.60 -5.64
CA GLY A 315 6.33 16.36 -6.86
C GLY A 315 6.53 15.51 -8.11
N GLU A 316 7.69 14.89 -8.24
CA GLU A 316 8.00 14.00 -9.38
C GLU A 316 7.03 12.82 -9.50
N LEU A 317 6.64 12.21 -8.38
CA LEU A 317 5.61 11.17 -8.35
C LEU A 317 4.28 11.69 -8.90
N LEU A 318 3.81 12.82 -8.38
CA LEU A 318 2.50 13.37 -8.78
C LEU A 318 2.50 13.82 -10.24
N ASP A 319 3.60 14.38 -10.73
CA ASP A 319 3.78 14.78 -12.13
C ASP A 319 3.83 13.57 -13.07
N LEU A 320 4.43 12.46 -12.62
CA LEU A 320 4.40 11.20 -13.35
C LEU A 320 2.98 10.65 -13.43
N LEU A 321 2.26 10.60 -12.30
CA LEU A 321 0.89 10.09 -12.25
C LEU A 321 -0.07 10.98 -13.05
N ASP A 322 0.07 12.30 -12.99
CA ASP A 322 -0.71 13.27 -13.77
C ASP A 322 -0.63 12.96 -15.27
N TRP A 323 0.59 12.70 -15.74
CA TRP A 323 0.83 12.42 -17.15
C TRP A 323 0.45 10.99 -17.54
N LEU A 324 0.70 10.01 -16.66
CA LEU A 324 0.52 8.58 -16.93
C LEU A 324 -0.96 8.18 -16.99
N MET A 325 -1.77 8.67 -16.05
CA MET A 325 -3.16 8.22 -15.88
C MET A 325 -4.07 8.52 -17.09
N PRO A 326 -3.89 9.65 -17.81
CA PRO A 326 -4.55 9.90 -19.09
C PRO A 326 -4.05 9.03 -20.26
N GLN A 327 -2.90 8.34 -20.16
CA GLN A 327 -2.42 7.47 -21.24
C GLN A 327 -3.18 6.14 -21.33
N LEU A 328 -3.82 5.73 -20.23
CA LEU A 328 -4.69 4.54 -20.21
C LEU A 328 -5.92 4.82 -21.09
N ASN A 329 -6.35 3.84 -21.89
CA ASN A 329 -7.54 4.02 -22.74
C ASN A 329 -8.81 4.20 -21.88
N GLU A 330 -9.82 4.87 -22.42
CA GLU A 330 -11.01 5.28 -21.65
C GLU A 330 -11.80 4.08 -21.08
N ASN A 331 -11.89 2.98 -21.83
CA ASN A 331 -12.58 1.78 -21.37
C ASN A 331 -11.89 1.17 -20.16
N ASP A 332 -10.57 0.98 -20.25
CA ASP A 332 -9.74 0.49 -19.14
C ASP A 332 -9.78 1.45 -17.95
N ARG A 333 -9.76 2.76 -18.20
CA ARG A 333 -9.85 3.77 -17.14
C ARG A 333 -11.16 3.66 -16.35
N ARG A 334 -12.24 3.19 -16.95
CA ARG A 334 -13.54 3.02 -16.31
C ARG A 334 -13.77 1.62 -15.74
N SER A 335 -13.17 0.59 -16.34
CA SER A 335 -13.48 -0.82 -16.06
C SER A 335 -12.42 -1.56 -15.26
N LYS A 336 -11.23 -0.98 -15.05
CA LYS A 336 -10.12 -1.63 -14.35
C LYS A 336 -9.57 -0.79 -13.18
N PRO A 337 -9.18 -1.46 -12.08
CA PRO A 337 -8.62 -0.81 -10.92
C PRO A 337 -7.13 -0.49 -11.10
N ARG A 338 -6.66 0.51 -10.36
CA ARG A 338 -5.28 1.02 -10.40
C ARG A 338 -4.64 0.97 -9.02
N HIS A 339 -3.51 0.27 -8.92
CA HIS A 339 -2.76 0.08 -7.70
C HIS A 339 -1.43 0.84 -7.76
N LEU A 340 -1.07 1.60 -6.73
CA LEU A 340 0.26 2.23 -6.62
C LEU A 340 1.12 1.43 -5.66
N LEU A 341 2.23 0.87 -6.17
CA LEU A 341 3.11 0.01 -5.39
C LEU A 341 4.06 0.83 -4.51
N GLY A 342 4.07 0.56 -3.20
CA GLY A 342 5.16 0.91 -2.30
C GLY A 342 5.27 2.38 -1.84
N ILE A 343 4.23 3.21 -2.00
CA ILE A 343 4.23 4.62 -1.55
C ILE A 343 3.00 4.91 -0.68
N ALA A 344 3.19 5.45 0.54
CA ALA A 344 2.06 5.89 1.36
C ALA A 344 2.40 6.82 2.56
N ASP A 345 3.25 7.84 2.39
CA ASP A 345 3.13 8.96 3.32
C ASP A 345 1.81 9.71 3.02
N GLU A 346 1.11 10.15 4.06
CA GLU A 346 -0.22 10.78 3.99
C GLU A 346 -0.38 11.83 2.87
N PRO A 347 0.54 12.80 2.68
CA PRO A 347 0.47 13.74 1.57
C PRO A 347 0.52 13.08 0.18
N SER A 348 1.29 12.01 0.01
CA SER A 348 1.40 11.26 -1.25
C SER A 348 0.15 10.42 -1.52
N ILE A 349 -0.48 9.85 -0.48
CA ILE A 349 -1.77 9.15 -0.59
C ILE A 349 -2.83 10.06 -1.22
N LEU A 350 -3.05 11.23 -0.62
CA LEU A 350 -4.07 12.19 -1.09
C LEU A 350 -3.77 12.68 -2.51
N GLY A 351 -2.49 12.91 -2.84
CA GLY A 351 -2.08 13.31 -4.18
C GLY A 351 -2.30 12.20 -5.22
N ALA A 352 -1.90 10.98 -4.91
CA ALA A 352 -2.06 9.82 -5.80
C ALA A 352 -3.54 9.53 -6.09
N VAL A 353 -4.40 9.63 -5.07
CA VAL A 353 -5.86 9.50 -5.25
C VAL A 353 -6.41 10.59 -6.16
N LYS A 354 -5.96 11.84 -6.01
CA LYS A 354 -6.35 12.94 -6.93
C LYS A 354 -5.96 12.65 -8.38
N GLN A 355 -4.89 11.89 -8.60
CA GLN A 355 -4.46 11.40 -9.92
C GLN A 355 -5.15 10.12 -10.38
N GLY A 356 -6.08 9.56 -9.60
CA GLY A 356 -6.93 8.45 -10.02
C GLY A 356 -6.40 7.06 -9.66
N ILE A 357 -5.48 6.96 -8.70
CA ILE A 357 -5.11 5.71 -8.04
C ILE A 357 -6.27 5.24 -7.14
N ASP A 358 -6.61 3.94 -7.21
CA ASP A 358 -7.70 3.35 -6.45
C ASP A 358 -7.21 2.62 -5.18
N THR A 359 -6.02 2.05 -5.22
CA THR A 359 -5.45 1.34 -4.07
C THR A 359 -3.96 1.59 -3.99
N LEU A 360 -3.39 1.56 -2.78
CA LEU A 360 -1.97 1.81 -2.57
C LEU A 360 -1.50 1.12 -1.31
N ASP A 361 -0.32 0.49 -1.38
CA ASP A 361 0.24 -0.27 -0.27
C ASP A 361 1.45 0.40 0.37
N SER A 362 1.61 0.20 1.67
CA SER A 362 2.86 0.54 2.35
C SER A 362 2.99 -0.12 3.70
N CYS A 363 4.22 -0.22 4.19
CA CYS A 363 4.48 -0.53 5.59
C CYS A 363 4.47 0.71 6.49
N TYR A 364 4.25 1.92 5.95
CA TYR A 364 4.45 3.22 6.63
C TYR A 364 3.84 3.30 8.05
N PRO A 365 2.52 3.19 8.25
CA PRO A 365 1.89 3.28 9.57
C PRO A 365 2.45 2.26 10.56
N THR A 366 2.56 0.98 10.19
CA THR A 366 3.13 -0.04 11.10
C THR A 366 4.61 0.21 11.41
N ARG A 367 5.39 0.76 10.46
CA ARG A 367 6.81 1.06 10.61
C ARG A 367 7.03 2.22 11.57
N ILE A 368 6.33 3.32 11.38
CA ILE A 368 6.50 4.52 12.22
C ILE A 368 5.95 4.30 13.64
N SER A 369 4.93 3.45 13.81
CA SER A 369 4.44 3.00 15.13
C SER A 369 5.57 2.44 15.98
N ARG A 370 6.35 1.48 15.44
CA ARG A 370 7.50 0.86 16.13
C ARG A 370 8.60 1.86 16.49
N HIS A 371 8.66 3.00 15.81
CA HIS A 371 9.62 4.06 16.08
C HIS A 371 9.07 5.20 16.95
N GLY A 372 7.84 5.08 17.46
CA GLY A 372 7.25 6.02 18.41
C GLY A 372 6.51 7.19 17.77
N THR A 373 6.21 7.13 16.47
CA THR A 373 5.44 8.16 15.79
C THR A 373 3.99 7.72 15.66
N LEU A 374 3.07 8.59 16.08
CA LEU A 374 1.63 8.39 16.00
C LEU A 374 1.03 9.42 15.02
N LEU A 375 0.11 8.97 14.17
CA LEU A 375 -0.61 9.80 13.21
C LEU A 375 -1.82 10.46 13.87
N THR A 376 -2.00 11.76 13.68
CA THR A 376 -3.19 12.50 14.14
C THR A 376 -3.65 13.44 13.04
N ARG A 377 -4.90 13.91 13.08
CA ARG A 377 -5.42 14.91 12.13
C ARG A 377 -4.63 16.22 12.12
N GLN A 378 -4.04 16.59 13.25
CA GLN A 378 -3.19 17.79 13.38
C GLN A 378 -1.72 17.53 12.99
N GLY A 379 -1.45 16.38 12.38
CA GLY A 379 -0.12 15.94 11.99
C GLY A 379 0.51 14.92 12.94
N LYS A 380 1.78 14.61 12.70
CA LYS A 380 2.46 13.49 13.33
C LYS A 380 3.00 13.90 14.70
N ILE A 381 2.76 13.08 15.73
CA ILE A 381 3.38 13.26 17.04
C ILE A 381 4.45 12.19 17.29
N ASN A 382 5.57 12.58 17.90
CA ASN A 382 6.60 11.65 18.35
C ASN A 382 6.49 11.42 19.86
N ILE A 383 5.82 10.35 20.26
CA ILE A 383 5.49 10.06 21.65
C ILE A 383 6.72 9.87 22.54
N LYS A 384 7.94 9.73 21.97
CA LYS A 384 9.20 9.70 22.73
C LYS A 384 9.52 11.00 23.48
N SER A 385 8.96 12.12 23.04
CA SER A 385 9.23 13.43 23.63
C SER A 385 8.75 13.48 25.09
N GLY A 386 9.58 14.01 25.99
CA GLY A 386 9.24 14.13 27.42
C GLY A 386 8.01 14.98 27.70
N LYS A 387 7.59 15.84 26.75
CA LYS A 387 6.37 16.65 26.88
C LYS A 387 5.10 15.82 27.02
N TYR A 388 5.13 14.55 26.60
CA TYR A 388 3.99 13.64 26.67
C TYR A 388 3.92 12.87 28.00
N ALA A 389 4.98 12.87 28.82
CA ALA A 389 5.08 12.04 30.03
C ALA A 389 4.02 12.35 31.10
N LYS A 390 3.40 13.54 31.05
CA LYS A 390 2.38 14.00 32.00
C LYS A 390 1.06 14.41 31.32
N GLN A 391 0.85 14.02 30.06
CA GLN A 391 -0.41 14.29 29.35
C GLN A 391 -1.45 13.23 29.70
N TYR A 392 -1.93 13.27 30.95
CA TYR A 392 -2.93 12.34 31.48
C TYR A 392 -4.33 12.63 30.91
N GLY A 393 -5.09 11.59 30.61
CA GLY A 393 -6.44 11.71 30.05
C GLY A 393 -6.51 12.37 28.66
N VAL A 394 -5.36 12.67 28.05
CA VAL A 394 -5.29 13.24 26.69
C VAL A 394 -5.12 12.07 25.71
N PRO A 395 -6.09 11.81 24.83
CA PRO A 395 -5.97 10.77 23.81
C PRO A 395 -4.89 11.11 22.79
N VAL A 396 -4.49 10.14 21.97
CA VAL A 396 -3.53 10.38 20.89
C VAL A 396 -4.09 11.41 19.92
N ASP A 397 -5.32 11.21 19.47
CA ASP A 397 -6.11 12.12 18.63
C ASP A 397 -7.54 12.17 19.20
N PRO A 398 -8.01 13.35 19.68
CA PRO A 398 -9.34 13.50 20.27
C PRO A 398 -10.51 13.14 19.35
N GLU A 399 -10.30 13.21 18.03
CA GLU A 399 -11.34 12.91 17.04
C GLU A 399 -11.23 11.47 16.49
N CYS A 400 -10.30 10.67 17.01
CA CYS A 400 -10.10 9.29 16.59
C CYS A 400 -10.93 8.34 17.46
N GLY A 401 -11.94 7.70 16.87
CA GLY A 401 -12.74 6.66 17.52
C GLY A 401 -12.07 5.28 17.53
N CYS A 402 -10.76 5.22 17.74
CA CYS A 402 -10.05 3.93 17.87
C CYS A 402 -10.07 3.47 19.33
N PRO A 403 -10.04 2.16 19.59
CA PRO A 403 -10.05 1.64 20.96
C PRO A 403 -8.85 2.11 21.78
N VAL A 404 -7.79 2.61 21.12
CA VAL A 404 -6.60 3.17 21.78
C VAL A 404 -6.89 4.57 22.31
N CYS A 405 -7.46 5.46 21.50
CA CYS A 405 -7.81 6.82 21.91
C CYS A 405 -8.93 6.85 22.94
N GLU A 406 -9.82 5.86 22.94
CA GLU A 406 -10.90 5.75 23.93
C GLU A 406 -10.40 5.36 25.33
N LYS A 407 -9.30 4.61 25.43
CA LYS A 407 -8.90 3.93 26.67
C LYS A 407 -7.53 4.33 27.22
N TYR A 408 -6.65 4.83 26.38
CA TYR A 408 -5.26 5.12 26.75
C TYR A 408 -4.89 6.56 26.44
N ASP A 409 -4.12 7.15 27.34
CA ASP A 409 -3.61 8.50 27.18
C ASP A 409 -2.15 8.52 26.66
N ARG A 410 -1.72 9.71 26.26
CA ARG A 410 -0.37 9.95 25.75
C ARG A 410 0.71 9.67 26.80
N ALA A 411 0.43 9.88 28.09
CA ALA A 411 1.37 9.60 29.17
C ALA A 411 1.69 8.11 29.30
N TYR A 412 0.66 7.26 29.25
CA TYR A 412 0.83 5.81 29.29
C TYR A 412 1.55 5.29 28.05
N LEU A 413 1.19 5.76 26.85
CA LEU A 413 1.89 5.37 25.62
C LEU A 413 3.36 5.82 25.61
N HIS A 414 3.66 7.02 26.14
CA HIS A 414 5.04 7.47 26.35
C HIS A 414 5.81 6.52 27.26
N HIS A 415 5.20 6.14 28.40
CA HIS A 415 5.78 5.19 29.34
C HIS A 415 6.06 3.83 28.68
N LEU A 416 5.07 3.22 28.03
CA LEU A 416 5.24 1.90 27.39
C LEU A 416 6.37 1.91 26.36
N LEU A 417 6.48 2.96 25.55
CA LEU A 417 7.58 3.10 24.59
C LEU A 417 8.95 3.21 25.28
N LYS A 418 9.05 3.99 26.36
CA LYS A 418 10.30 4.14 27.13
C LYS A 418 10.71 2.86 27.82
N ALA A 419 9.74 2.12 28.35
CA ALA A 419 9.92 0.80 28.96
C ALA A 419 10.21 -0.31 27.93
N LYS A 420 10.05 -0.02 26.61
CA LYS A 420 10.18 -0.98 25.51
C LYS A 420 9.18 -2.14 25.61
N GLU A 421 8.00 -1.85 26.14
CA GLU A 421 6.93 -2.84 26.28
C GLU A 421 6.34 -3.20 24.91
N PRO A 422 6.20 -4.50 24.56
CA PRO A 422 5.58 -4.93 23.30
C PRO A 422 4.16 -4.38 23.10
N LEU A 423 3.43 -4.16 24.20
CA LEU A 423 2.09 -3.57 24.18
C LEU A 423 2.06 -2.20 23.48
N PHE A 424 3.14 -1.40 23.59
CA PHE A 424 3.22 -0.14 22.85
C PHE A 424 3.09 -0.37 21.35
N ILE A 425 3.76 -1.39 20.81
CA ILE A 425 3.76 -1.68 19.37
C ILE A 425 2.35 -2.06 18.92
N GLN A 426 1.64 -2.87 19.72
CA GLN A 426 0.25 -3.24 19.41
C GLN A 426 -0.66 -2.01 19.39
N LEU A 427 -0.70 -1.24 20.47
CA LEU A 427 -1.57 -0.06 20.58
C LEU A 427 -1.24 1.00 19.52
N SER A 428 0.03 1.34 19.35
CA SER A 428 0.45 2.33 18.36
C SER A 428 0.18 1.89 16.92
N THR A 429 0.19 0.59 16.63
CA THR A 429 -0.12 0.05 15.29
C THR A 429 -1.62 0.08 15.01
N ILE A 430 -2.46 -0.34 15.97
CA ILE A 430 -3.93 -0.24 15.86
C ILE A 430 -4.32 1.23 15.57
N HIS A 431 -3.79 2.16 16.36
CA HIS A 431 -4.06 3.59 16.18
C HIS A 431 -3.66 4.09 14.78
N ASN A 432 -2.42 3.85 14.36
CA ASN A 432 -1.94 4.36 13.06
C ASN A 432 -2.66 3.73 11.86
N LEU A 433 -3.04 2.45 11.93
CA LEU A 433 -3.84 1.80 10.89
C LEU A 433 -5.25 2.41 10.77
N GLN A 434 -5.86 2.78 11.90
CA GLN A 434 -7.15 3.47 11.87
C GLN A 434 -7.02 4.92 11.40
N SER A 435 -5.99 5.65 11.85
CA SER A 435 -5.75 7.03 11.42
C SER A 435 -5.53 7.14 9.91
N ILE A 436 -4.76 6.22 9.31
CA ILE A 436 -4.48 6.28 7.87
C ILE A 436 -5.73 5.96 7.04
N ARG A 437 -6.59 5.04 7.50
CA ARG A 437 -7.91 4.81 6.88
C ARG A 437 -8.79 6.05 6.94
N GLY A 438 -8.71 6.83 8.03
CA GLY A 438 -9.42 8.10 8.16
C GLY A 438 -9.23 9.03 6.95
N LEU A 439 -8.06 8.96 6.31
CA LEU A 439 -7.72 9.72 5.10
C LEU A 439 -8.39 9.17 3.83
N ASP A 440 -8.62 7.85 3.74
CA ASP A 440 -9.40 7.24 2.66
C ASP A 440 -10.86 7.72 2.71
N THR A 441 -11.42 7.86 3.93
CA THR A 441 -12.76 8.42 4.14
C THR A 441 -12.89 9.91 3.83
N PHE A 442 -11.80 10.69 3.79
CA PHE A 442 -11.85 12.10 3.36
C PHE A 442 -12.27 12.23 1.89
N VAL A 443 -11.96 11.23 1.06
CA VAL A 443 -12.37 11.15 -0.35
C VAL A 443 -13.82 10.67 -0.47
N VAL A 444 -14.32 9.90 0.50
CA VAL A 444 -15.73 9.46 0.59
C VAL A 444 -16.63 10.52 1.23
N SER A 445 -16.11 11.45 2.05
CA SER A 445 -16.88 12.63 2.50
C SER A 445 -17.28 13.55 1.34
N PHE A 446 -16.57 13.51 0.20
CA PHE A 446 -17.08 14.10 -1.05
C PHE A 446 -18.38 13.44 -1.53
N LYS A 447 -18.68 12.20 -1.16
CA LYS A 447 -19.96 11.54 -1.46
C LYS A 447 -21.14 12.20 -0.73
N LYS A 448 -20.92 12.75 0.47
CA LYS A 448 -21.94 13.58 1.16
C LYS A 448 -22.16 14.89 0.41
N PHE A 449 -21.10 15.54 -0.07
CA PHE A 449 -21.22 16.81 -0.82
C PHE A 449 -21.64 16.66 -2.29
N ALA A 450 -21.27 15.58 -2.98
CA ALA A 450 -21.56 15.37 -4.40
C ALA A 450 -22.93 14.70 -4.63
N LEU A 451 -23.47 13.95 -3.66
CA LEU A 451 -24.89 13.55 -3.66
C LEU A 451 -25.82 14.68 -3.19
N LEU A 452 -25.26 15.71 -2.56
CA LEU A 452 -25.89 17.00 -2.28
C LEU A 452 -25.41 18.04 -3.30
N GLU A 453 -25.49 17.77 -4.61
CA GLU A 453 -25.59 18.85 -5.60
C GLU A 453 -26.99 19.48 -5.44
N VAL A 454 -27.18 20.19 -4.33
CA VAL A 454 -28.27 21.13 -4.13
C VAL A 454 -27.59 22.48 -4.03
N GLU A 455 -27.76 23.32 -5.04
CA GLU A 455 -27.28 24.71 -4.97
C GLU A 455 -27.89 25.35 -3.70
N PRO A 456 -27.07 25.87 -2.77
CA PRO A 456 -27.59 26.57 -1.61
C PRO A 456 -28.39 27.78 -2.08
N LEU A 457 -29.58 27.97 -1.53
CA LEU A 457 -30.45 29.11 -1.90
C LEU A 457 -29.87 30.45 -1.43
N GLY A 458 -28.92 30.41 -0.50
CA GLY A 458 -28.21 31.56 0.05
C GLY A 458 -27.38 31.16 1.28
N VAL A 459 -26.40 31.99 1.62
CA VAL A 459 -25.64 31.93 2.88
C VAL A 459 -25.90 33.23 3.63
N GLU A 460 -26.49 33.14 4.81
CA GLU A 460 -26.65 34.28 5.71
C GLU A 460 -25.49 34.31 6.71
N PHE A 461 -24.93 35.49 6.95
CA PHE A 461 -23.85 35.73 7.91
C PHE A 461 -24.36 36.63 9.03
N ASP A 462 -24.34 36.14 10.26
CA ASP A 462 -24.67 36.91 11.46
C ASP A 462 -23.42 37.14 12.30
N CYS A 463 -23.08 38.40 12.58
CA CYS A 463 -22.00 38.73 13.51
C CYS A 463 -22.48 38.46 14.95
N VAL A 464 -21.89 37.47 15.61
CA VAL A 464 -22.32 37.00 16.94
C VAL A 464 -21.43 37.46 18.08
N ASP A 465 -20.20 37.91 17.81
CA ASP A 465 -19.31 38.46 18.84
C ASP A 465 -18.35 39.49 18.23
N VAL A 466 -18.14 40.60 18.92
CA VAL A 466 -17.18 41.65 18.55
C VAL A 466 -16.31 41.95 19.76
N ARG A 467 -15.04 41.57 19.70
CA ARG A 467 -14.08 41.80 20.80
C ARG A 467 -13.04 42.84 20.41
N ARG A 468 -12.86 43.81 21.29
CA ARG A 468 -11.77 44.80 21.19
C ARG A 468 -10.50 44.20 21.81
N LEU A 469 -9.39 44.23 21.07
CA LEU A 469 -8.08 43.85 21.60
C LEU A 469 -7.34 45.11 22.08
N ASP A 470 -7.09 45.21 23.39
CA ASP A 470 -6.58 46.41 24.05
C ASP A 470 -5.10 46.74 23.76
N VAL A 471 -4.40 45.94 22.95
CA VAL A 471 -2.96 46.12 22.73
C VAL A 471 -2.63 46.94 21.47
N GLU A 472 -3.50 47.00 20.45
CA GLU A 472 -3.19 47.74 19.20
C GLU A 472 -4.42 48.31 18.45
N GLN A 473 -5.52 48.65 19.15
CA GLN A 473 -6.71 49.27 18.55
C GLN A 473 -7.36 48.49 17.38
N TYR A 474 -7.48 47.16 17.48
CA TYR A 474 -8.19 46.31 16.50
C TYR A 474 -9.50 45.74 17.09
N PHE A 475 -10.49 45.52 16.22
CA PHE A 475 -11.70 44.73 16.52
C PHE A 475 -11.60 43.36 15.86
N VAL A 476 -11.98 42.31 16.61
CA VAL A 476 -12.13 40.94 16.11
C VAL A 476 -13.62 40.64 16.02
N TYR A 477 -14.09 40.36 14.80
CA TYR A 477 -15.48 39.99 14.52
C TYR A 477 -15.57 38.47 14.38
N THR A 478 -16.54 37.87 15.06
CA THR A 478 -16.87 36.44 14.94
C THR A 478 -18.22 36.32 14.25
N PHE A 479 -18.28 35.58 13.15
CA PHE A 479 -19.50 35.36 12.38
C PHE A 479 -19.98 33.92 12.54
N GLN A 480 -21.27 33.75 12.74
CA GLN A 480 -21.98 32.49 12.50
C GLN A 480 -22.58 32.57 11.10
N PHE A 481 -22.56 31.44 10.39
CA PHE A 481 -23.22 31.36 9.08
C PHE A 481 -24.30 30.29 9.10
N THR A 482 -25.38 30.58 8.39
CA THR A 482 -26.48 29.64 8.15
C THR A 482 -26.59 29.39 6.65
N VAL A 483 -26.54 28.12 6.25
CA VAL A 483 -26.67 27.71 4.84
C VAL A 483 -28.03 27.07 4.65
N HIS A 484 -28.82 27.60 3.71
CA HIS A 484 -30.16 27.10 3.42
C HIS A 484 -30.17 26.16 2.21
N PHE A 485 -30.73 24.95 2.37
CA PHE A 485 -30.90 23.97 1.30
C PHE A 485 -32.40 23.74 1.01
N PRO A 486 -32.82 23.61 -0.27
CA PRO A 486 -34.17 23.18 -0.61
C PRO A 486 -34.42 21.70 -0.27
N LEU A 487 -35.66 21.39 0.12
CA LEU A 487 -36.12 20.05 0.50
C LEU A 487 -36.13 19.08 -0.71
N ALA A 488 -35.06 18.29 -0.88
CA ALA A 488 -35.08 17.15 -1.78
C ALA A 488 -35.51 15.88 -1.04
N LYS A 489 -36.41 15.07 -1.65
CA LYS A 489 -36.82 13.76 -1.13
C LYS A 489 -35.62 12.80 -1.09
N ILE A 490 -35.02 12.65 0.09
CA ILE A 490 -33.93 11.71 0.33
C ILE A 490 -34.51 10.29 0.36
N LYS A 491 -34.17 9.45 -0.62
CA LYS A 491 -34.55 8.03 -0.62
C LYS A 491 -33.42 7.22 0.02
N TYR A 492 -33.46 7.07 1.35
CA TYR A 492 -32.57 6.14 2.07
C TYR A 492 -33.10 4.71 1.96
N GLY A 493 -32.27 3.80 1.46
CA GLY A 493 -32.49 2.37 1.63
C GLY A 493 -32.24 1.99 3.10
N LEU A 494 -33.29 1.45 3.74
CA LEU A 494 -33.32 0.83 5.08
C LEU A 494 -33.15 1.78 6.28
N HIS A 495 -34.15 2.63 6.51
CA HIS A 495 -34.85 2.86 7.79
C HIS A 495 -35.69 4.15 7.67
N GLN A 496 -36.99 4.06 7.94
CA GLN A 496 -37.96 5.14 7.79
C GLN A 496 -37.83 6.10 8.99
N LEU A 497 -37.38 7.33 8.77
CA LEU A 497 -37.47 8.42 9.76
C LEU A 497 -38.37 9.53 9.21
N ARG A 498 -39.22 10.05 10.10
CA ARG A 498 -40.26 11.05 9.83
C ARG A 498 -39.68 12.32 9.20
N SER A 499 -40.43 12.88 8.26
CA SER A 499 -40.20 14.18 7.65
C SER A 499 -40.29 15.29 8.70
N ASP A 500 -39.19 16.00 8.94
CA ASP A 500 -39.18 17.27 9.68
C ASP A 500 -38.99 18.41 8.66
N PRO A 501 -39.83 19.46 8.64
CA PRO A 501 -39.72 20.54 7.66
C PRO A 501 -38.59 21.49 8.07
N SER A 502 -37.55 21.58 7.22
CA SER A 502 -36.30 22.37 7.35
C SER A 502 -35.16 21.67 8.12
N THR A 503 -34.18 21.15 7.37
CA THR A 503 -32.90 20.73 7.93
C THR A 503 -31.95 21.92 7.90
N THR A 504 -31.90 22.69 8.98
CA THR A 504 -30.92 23.76 9.16
C THR A 504 -29.63 23.16 9.71
N ILE A 505 -28.53 23.24 8.95
CA ILE A 505 -27.20 22.84 9.43
C ILE A 505 -26.53 24.11 9.99
N ARG A 506 -26.36 24.17 11.31
CA ARG A 506 -25.55 25.21 11.97
C ARG A 506 -24.13 24.69 12.14
N GLY A 507 -23.16 25.42 11.63
CA GLY A 507 -21.74 25.17 11.87
C GLY A 507 -21.10 26.38 12.54
N GLU A 508 -20.26 26.14 13.53
CA GLU A 508 -19.33 27.15 14.03
C GLU A 508 -17.98 26.87 13.38
N ASN A 509 -17.40 27.87 12.72
CA ASN A 509 -16.02 27.78 12.24
C ASN A 509 -15.13 28.66 13.14
N PRO A 510 -14.35 28.09 14.07
CA PRO A 510 -13.57 28.86 15.02
C PRO A 510 -12.37 29.60 14.41
N GLU A 511 -12.01 29.34 13.15
CA GLU A 511 -10.72 29.79 12.56
C GLU A 511 -10.81 30.91 11.52
N CYS A 512 -11.93 31.62 11.40
CA CYS A 512 -12.00 32.82 10.57
C CYS A 512 -11.84 34.09 11.42
N HIS A 513 -10.59 34.49 11.69
CA HIS A 513 -10.28 35.78 12.31
C HIS A 513 -9.92 36.80 11.23
N TYR A 514 -10.72 37.86 11.10
CA TYR A 514 -10.42 39.00 10.22
C TYR A 514 -9.97 40.20 11.06
N VAL A 515 -8.86 40.83 10.68
CA VAL A 515 -8.24 41.96 11.39
C VAL A 515 -8.27 43.19 10.48
N TYR A 516 -8.83 44.31 10.95
CA TYR A 516 -9.01 45.53 10.15
C TYR A 516 -8.49 46.80 10.86
N PRO A 517 -7.79 47.71 10.16
CA PRO A 517 -7.41 49.01 10.70
C PRO A 517 -8.60 49.98 10.80
N LEU A 518 -8.50 50.92 11.75
CA LEU A 518 -9.55 51.81 12.28
C LEU A 518 -10.22 52.81 11.31
N SER A 519 -9.98 52.76 10.01
CA SER A 519 -10.40 53.83 9.07
C SER A 519 -11.67 53.53 8.24
N ALA A 520 -12.36 52.41 8.44
CA ALA A 520 -13.65 52.17 7.81
C ALA A 520 -14.78 52.80 8.65
N GLY A 521 -15.47 53.80 8.10
CA GLY A 521 -16.58 54.48 8.76
C GLY A 521 -17.82 53.60 8.85
N ALA A 522 -18.65 53.85 9.86
CA ALA A 522 -19.92 53.14 10.03
C ALA A 522 -20.85 53.41 8.83
N GLY A 523 -21.16 52.36 8.05
CA GLY A 523 -22.11 52.42 6.94
C GLY A 523 -21.57 52.03 5.56
N GLU A 524 -20.31 51.60 5.42
CA GLU A 524 -19.80 51.08 4.14
C GLU A 524 -20.15 49.60 3.94
N GLU A 525 -20.75 49.26 2.79
CA GLU A 525 -20.88 47.88 2.31
C GLU A 525 -19.48 47.36 1.94
N ILE A 526 -19.08 46.25 2.55
CA ILE A 526 -17.79 45.59 2.28
C ILE A 526 -18.06 44.32 1.48
N GLU A 527 -17.55 44.27 0.26
CA GLU A 527 -17.62 43.09 -0.60
C GLU A 527 -16.55 42.07 -0.16
N LEU A 528 -16.98 40.93 0.38
CA LEU A 528 -16.09 39.86 0.84
C LEU A 528 -15.95 38.81 -0.25
N GLU A 529 -14.80 38.76 -0.93
CA GLU A 529 -14.48 37.68 -1.86
C GLU A 529 -14.01 36.44 -1.06
N CYS A 530 -14.90 35.48 -0.86
CA CYS A 530 -14.55 34.19 -0.25
C CYS A 530 -13.75 33.35 -1.25
N ARG A 531 -12.42 33.29 -1.10
CA ARG A 531 -11.56 32.36 -1.86
C ARG A 531 -11.27 31.10 -1.05
N SER A 532 -12.22 30.17 -1.01
CA SER A 532 -11.96 28.72 -0.91
C SER A 532 -13.23 27.90 -1.10
#